data_AF-N9L2N3-F1
#
_entry.id   AF-N9L2N3-F1
#
_cell.length_a   1.000
_cell.length_b   1.000
_cell.length_c   1.000
_cell.angle_alpha   90.00
_cell.angle_beta   90.00
_cell.angle_gamma   90.00
#
_symmetry.space_group_name_H-M   'P 1'
#
loop_
_entity.id
_entity.type
_entity.pdbx_description
1 polymer ?
#
loop_
_entity_poly.entity_id
_entity_poly.type
_entity_poly.pdbx_seq_one_letter_code
_entity_poly.pdbx_strand_id
1 'polypeptide(L)'
;MHLIAPIAETRLKEVVDYFAHLGLKDQRAFGATAVKKAELRRSLNQILDKEVLDANIGLGILATYENNLDKALEHFKIAYNFSNKDSTSSLNYANSLFVSGRHKEAFPIYKNAIIKEPTSLDIFQGICRALIGYGYLDELEDISKCLKGIESPYSARYQREINLMRNTLSYLESINVSVDLFRSYHIAIDKIFFKYFNITTTFDTEVFHDRDRSTFSYLIYLPVSKSDKNIEDLVGDMNDELQDEIIKLRKTDDVENKEIIREMSKKLCFYFSLPRCLDVEGGNGC
;
A
#
# COMPACT_ATOMS: atom_id res chain seq x y z
N MET A 1 -20.86 33.88 -30.05
CA MET A 1 -20.36 33.63 -28.69
C MET A 1 -19.98 32.16 -28.62
N HIS A 2 -18.71 31.85 -28.85
CA HIS A 2 -18.20 30.47 -28.83
C HIS A 2 -18.21 29.97 -27.38
N LEU A 3 -19.25 29.22 -27.01
CA LEU A 3 -19.22 28.35 -25.85
C LEU A 3 -18.28 27.20 -26.24
N ILE A 4 -17.00 27.35 -25.87
CA ILE A 4 -16.07 26.22 -25.80
C ILE A 4 -16.72 25.27 -24.80
N ALA A 5 -17.22 24.13 -25.29
CA ALA A 5 -17.67 23.06 -24.42
C ALA A 5 -16.51 22.74 -23.45
N PRO A 6 -16.75 22.66 -22.13
CA PRO A 6 -15.71 22.22 -21.22
C PRO A 6 -15.21 20.87 -21.73
N ILE A 7 -13.90 20.75 -21.91
CA ILE A 7 -13.25 19.48 -22.27
C ILE A 7 -13.78 18.44 -21.28
N ALA A 8 -14.49 17.42 -21.78
CA ALA A 8 -15.16 16.46 -20.92
C ALA A 8 -14.14 15.82 -19.96
N GLU A 9 -14.35 16.01 -18.67
CA GLU A 9 -13.60 15.33 -17.63
C GLU A 9 -13.81 13.81 -17.82
N THR A 10 -12.74 13.03 -18.00
CA THR A 10 -12.90 11.59 -18.22
C THR A 10 -13.48 10.94 -16.98
N ARG A 11 -14.23 9.85 -17.13
CA ARG A 11 -14.79 9.13 -15.96
C ARG A 11 -13.71 8.60 -15.03
N LEU A 12 -12.55 8.24 -15.58
CA LEU A 12 -11.38 7.89 -14.79
C LEU A 12 -10.94 9.06 -13.90
N LYS A 13 -10.88 10.29 -14.44
CA LYS A 13 -10.48 11.45 -13.65
C LYS A 13 -11.43 11.71 -12.48
N GLU A 14 -12.75 11.62 -12.70
CA GLU A 14 -13.73 11.71 -11.60
C GLU A 14 -13.50 10.66 -10.50
N VAL A 15 -13.13 9.44 -10.88
CA VAL A 15 -12.81 8.36 -9.91
C VAL A 15 -11.55 8.70 -9.13
N VAL A 16 -10.49 9.16 -9.80
CA VAL A 16 -9.22 9.52 -9.16
C VAL A 16 -9.44 10.68 -8.19
N ASP A 17 -10.10 11.75 -8.62
CA ASP A 17 -10.34 12.92 -7.79
C ASP A 17 -11.17 12.57 -6.55
N TYR A 18 -12.14 11.66 -6.68
CA TYR A 18 -13.01 11.29 -5.56
C TYR A 18 -12.43 10.21 -4.65
N PHE A 19 -11.62 9.27 -5.15
CA PHE A 19 -11.20 8.08 -4.37
C PHE A 19 -9.69 7.93 -4.17
N ALA A 20 -8.87 8.72 -4.85
CA ALA A 20 -7.41 8.67 -4.75
C ALA A 20 -6.83 9.86 -3.96
N HIS A 21 -7.56 10.40 -2.98
CA HIS A 21 -7.09 11.45 -2.08
C HIS A 21 -6.64 10.89 -0.72
N LEU A 22 -5.81 11.63 0.02
CA LEU A 22 -5.33 11.23 1.34
C LEU A 22 -6.46 11.30 2.39
N GLY A 23 -6.50 10.33 3.31
CA GLY A 23 -7.35 10.38 4.50
C GLY A 23 -8.29 9.19 4.67
N LEU A 24 -9.23 9.35 5.61
CA LEU A 24 -10.21 8.33 5.98
C LEU A 24 -11.23 8.09 4.88
N LYS A 25 -11.55 6.82 4.65
CA LYS A 25 -12.67 6.38 3.83
C LYS A 25 -13.98 6.69 4.54
N ASP A 26 -15.01 6.97 3.76
CA ASP A 26 -16.38 6.99 4.24
C ASP A 26 -16.89 5.55 4.40
N GLN A 27 -16.93 5.08 5.65
CA GLN A 27 -17.33 3.72 6.01
C GLN A 27 -18.86 3.51 6.02
N ARG A 28 -19.66 4.57 5.81
CA ARG A 28 -21.12 4.46 5.88
C ARG A 28 -21.64 3.62 4.72
N ALA A 29 -22.46 2.60 5.05
CA ALA A 29 -23.13 1.78 4.05
C ALA A 29 -24.08 2.60 3.16
N PHE A 30 -24.67 3.66 3.71
CA PHE A 30 -25.57 4.57 3.01
C PHE A 30 -25.07 6.00 3.16
N GLY A 31 -25.00 6.74 2.05
CA GLY A 31 -24.54 8.12 2.04
C GLY A 31 -24.12 8.58 0.64
N ALA A 32 -23.68 9.84 0.54
CA ALA A 32 -23.26 10.44 -0.72
C ALA A 32 -22.14 9.64 -1.40
N THR A 33 -21.15 9.15 -0.63
CA THR A 33 -20.06 8.33 -1.15
C THR A 33 -20.57 7.00 -1.73
N ALA A 34 -21.52 6.33 -1.07
CA ALA A 34 -22.11 5.10 -1.57
C ALA A 34 -22.86 5.32 -2.90
N VAL A 35 -23.63 6.42 -2.99
CA VAL A 35 -24.31 6.83 -4.23
C VAL A 35 -23.31 7.11 -5.34
N LYS A 36 -22.26 7.91 -5.06
CA LYS A 36 -21.24 8.27 -6.06
C LYS A 36 -20.45 7.05 -6.54
N LYS A 37 -20.11 6.10 -5.66
CA LYS A 37 -19.52 4.80 -6.04
C LYS A 37 -20.40 4.05 -7.04
N ALA A 38 -21.71 3.93 -6.76
CA ALA A 38 -22.64 3.22 -7.62
C ALA A 38 -22.82 3.90 -8.99
N GLU A 39 -22.93 5.23 -9.00
CA GLU A 39 -23.01 6.05 -10.22
C GLU A 39 -21.77 5.87 -11.11
N LEU A 40 -20.57 6.01 -10.53
CA LEU A 40 -19.31 5.90 -11.28
C LEU A 40 -19.10 4.47 -11.77
N ARG A 41 -19.37 3.45 -10.95
CA ARG A 41 -19.30 2.04 -11.39
C ARG A 41 -20.21 1.79 -12.59
N ARG A 42 -21.46 2.26 -12.54
CA ARG A 42 -22.40 2.11 -13.66
C ARG A 42 -21.90 2.82 -14.91
N SER A 43 -21.38 4.03 -14.76
CA SER A 43 -20.87 4.83 -15.87
C SER A 43 -19.65 4.19 -16.54
N LEU A 44 -18.69 3.69 -15.75
CA LEU A 44 -17.52 2.98 -16.24
C LEU A 44 -17.90 1.69 -16.99
N ASN A 45 -18.85 0.91 -16.45
CA ASN A 45 -19.34 -0.29 -17.12
C ASN A 45 -20.00 0.00 -18.49
N GLN A 46 -20.62 1.18 -18.67
CA GLN A 46 -21.23 1.57 -19.94
C GLN A 46 -20.21 1.94 -21.02
N ILE A 47 -19.02 2.38 -20.62
CA ILE A 47 -17.93 2.75 -21.53
C ILE A 47 -16.86 1.66 -21.63
N LEU A 48 -17.01 0.54 -20.93
CA LEU A 48 -15.99 -0.51 -20.80
C LEU A 48 -15.50 -1.04 -22.17
N ASP A 49 -16.40 -1.19 -23.14
CA ASP A 49 -16.05 -1.67 -24.48
C ASP A 49 -15.37 -0.60 -25.35
N LYS A 50 -15.60 0.69 -25.06
CA LYS A 50 -15.11 1.82 -25.87
C LYS A 50 -13.81 2.42 -25.32
N GLU A 51 -13.68 2.41 -24.01
CA GLU A 51 -12.58 3.01 -23.24
C GLU A 51 -11.99 1.95 -22.30
N VAL A 52 -11.60 0.80 -22.86
CA VAL A 52 -11.19 -0.39 -22.09
C VAL A 52 -10.13 -0.05 -21.04
N LEU A 53 -9.14 0.77 -21.39
CA LEU A 53 -8.07 1.16 -20.47
C LEU A 53 -8.60 1.96 -19.27
N ASP A 54 -9.17 3.14 -19.54
CA ASP A 54 -9.65 4.07 -18.51
C ASP A 54 -10.76 3.47 -17.65
N ALA A 55 -11.68 2.74 -18.27
CA ALA A 55 -12.77 2.08 -17.58
C ALA A 55 -12.26 1.02 -16.60
N ASN A 56 -11.30 0.18 -17.01
CA ASN A 56 -10.73 -0.83 -16.12
C ASN A 56 -9.84 -0.21 -15.03
N ILE A 57 -9.07 0.84 -15.31
CA ILE A 57 -8.32 1.54 -14.24
C ILE A 57 -9.31 2.11 -13.21
N GLY A 58 -10.38 2.77 -13.66
CA GLY A 58 -11.40 3.34 -12.77
C GLY A 58 -12.13 2.27 -11.94
N LEU A 59 -12.53 1.16 -12.56
CA LEU A 59 -13.15 0.04 -11.85
C LEU A 59 -12.19 -0.61 -10.85
N GLY A 60 -10.90 -0.70 -11.19
CA GLY A 60 -9.84 -1.17 -10.29
C GLY A 60 -9.69 -0.28 -9.06
N ILE A 61 -9.64 1.05 -9.23
CA ILE A 61 -9.58 2.01 -8.12
C ILE A 61 -10.82 1.89 -7.21
N LEU A 62 -12.01 1.79 -7.80
CA LEU A 62 -13.25 1.61 -7.03
C LEU A 62 -13.24 0.29 -6.24
N ALA A 63 -12.78 -0.81 -6.85
CA ALA A 63 -12.68 -2.09 -6.17
C ALA A 63 -11.66 -2.06 -5.02
N THR A 64 -10.51 -1.39 -5.20
CA THR A 64 -9.52 -1.15 -4.13
C THR A 64 -10.12 -0.33 -3.00
N TYR A 65 -10.89 0.73 -3.31
CA TYR A 65 -11.58 1.52 -2.29
C TYR A 65 -12.54 0.66 -1.46
N GLU A 66 -13.21 -0.29 -2.09
CA GLU A 66 -14.13 -1.25 -1.45
C GLU A 66 -13.44 -2.42 -0.76
N ASN A 67 -12.10 -2.44 -0.73
CA ASN A 67 -11.28 -3.54 -0.20
C ASN A 67 -11.54 -4.88 -0.92
N ASN A 68 -12.06 -4.84 -2.15
CA ASN A 68 -12.23 -6.01 -3.01
C ASN A 68 -10.99 -6.17 -3.90
N LEU A 69 -9.91 -6.63 -3.29
CA LEU A 69 -8.59 -6.72 -3.92
C LEU A 69 -8.56 -7.70 -5.10
N ASP A 70 -9.35 -8.77 -5.06
CA ASP A 70 -9.46 -9.73 -6.17
C ASP A 70 -10.04 -9.07 -7.43
N LYS A 71 -11.14 -8.31 -7.29
CA LYS A 71 -11.71 -7.56 -8.43
C LYS A 71 -10.79 -6.43 -8.89
N ALA A 72 -10.12 -5.76 -7.96
CA ALA A 72 -9.14 -4.73 -8.32
C ALA A 72 -8.04 -5.32 -9.21
N LEU A 73 -7.50 -6.49 -8.81
CA LEU A 73 -6.51 -7.23 -9.57
C LEU A 73 -7.00 -7.62 -10.96
N GLU A 74 -8.23 -8.12 -11.08
CA GLU A 74 -8.82 -8.48 -12.39
C GLU A 74 -8.85 -7.26 -13.33
N HIS A 75 -9.38 -6.13 -12.86
CA HIS A 75 -9.48 -4.92 -13.66
C HIS A 75 -8.10 -4.33 -14.01
N PHE A 76 -7.18 -4.23 -13.05
CA PHE A 76 -5.84 -3.73 -13.35
C PHE A 76 -5.06 -4.65 -14.27
N LYS A 77 -5.27 -5.97 -14.21
CA LYS A 77 -4.68 -6.92 -15.15
C LYS A 77 -5.21 -6.71 -16.58
N ILE A 78 -6.51 -6.41 -16.74
CA ILE A 78 -7.09 -6.09 -18.05
C ILE A 78 -6.46 -4.80 -18.59
N ALA A 79 -6.40 -3.73 -17.79
CA ALA A 79 -5.77 -2.47 -18.16
C ALA A 79 -4.29 -2.65 -18.57
N TYR A 80 -3.52 -3.38 -17.77
CA TYR A 80 -2.12 -3.72 -18.03
C TYR A 80 -1.91 -4.45 -19.36
N ASN A 81 -2.78 -5.40 -19.71
CA ASN A 81 -2.67 -6.10 -20.98
C ASN A 81 -3.11 -5.21 -22.17
N PHE A 82 -4.15 -4.39 -21.99
CA PHE A 82 -4.68 -3.53 -23.04
C PHE A 82 -3.74 -2.37 -23.38
N SER A 83 -3.06 -1.78 -22.39
CA SER A 83 -2.11 -0.68 -22.59
C SER A 83 -0.78 -1.12 -23.22
N ASN A 84 -0.68 -2.39 -23.66
CA ASN A 84 0.59 -3.02 -24.02
C ASN A 84 1.64 -2.87 -22.90
N LYS A 85 1.19 -2.93 -21.63
CA LYS A 85 2.03 -2.90 -20.44
C LYS A 85 2.81 -1.60 -20.32
N ASP A 86 2.16 -0.46 -20.56
CA ASP A 86 2.74 0.84 -20.28
C ASP A 86 3.08 0.99 -18.78
N SER A 87 3.84 2.02 -18.45
CA SER A 87 4.37 2.20 -17.10
C SER A 87 3.28 2.43 -16.04
N THR A 88 2.28 3.26 -16.36
CA THR A 88 1.16 3.56 -15.46
C THR A 88 0.36 2.29 -15.13
N SER A 89 -0.01 1.50 -16.14
CA SER A 89 -0.78 0.27 -15.90
C SER A 89 0.06 -0.81 -15.26
N SER A 90 1.37 -0.86 -15.55
CA SER A 90 2.31 -1.75 -14.86
C SER A 90 2.38 -1.45 -13.37
N LEU A 91 2.50 -0.18 -12.99
CA LEU A 91 2.50 0.23 -11.59
C LEU A 91 1.18 -0.08 -10.89
N ASN A 92 0.04 0.24 -11.51
CA ASN A 92 -1.27 -0.06 -10.92
C ASN A 92 -1.48 -1.56 -10.68
N TYR A 93 -1.14 -2.40 -11.66
CA TYR A 93 -1.27 -3.85 -11.52
C TYR A 93 -0.29 -4.43 -10.50
N ALA A 94 0.98 -4.01 -10.53
CA ALA A 94 1.98 -4.47 -9.58
C ALA A 94 1.69 -4.00 -8.14
N ASN A 95 1.26 -2.76 -7.93
CA ASN A 95 0.84 -2.26 -6.63
C ASN A 95 -0.39 -3.03 -6.11
N SER A 96 -1.35 -3.35 -6.98
CA SER A 96 -2.53 -4.15 -6.61
C SER A 96 -2.15 -5.58 -6.21
N LEU A 97 -1.21 -6.22 -6.91
CA LEU A 97 -0.61 -7.49 -6.49
C LEU A 97 0.06 -7.37 -5.13
N PHE A 98 0.74 -6.25 -4.91
CA PHE A 98 1.48 -6.01 -3.69
C PHE A 98 0.55 -5.91 -2.47
N VAL A 99 -0.48 -5.06 -2.54
CA VAL A 99 -1.49 -4.90 -1.47
C VAL A 99 -2.28 -6.20 -1.24
N SER A 100 -2.38 -7.06 -2.26
CA SER A 100 -3.00 -8.39 -2.13
C SER A 100 -2.08 -9.46 -1.55
N GLY A 101 -0.87 -9.10 -1.11
CA GLY A 101 0.14 -10.04 -0.58
C GLY A 101 0.86 -10.88 -1.65
N ARG A 102 0.59 -10.66 -2.94
CA ARG A 102 1.14 -11.41 -4.08
C ARG A 102 2.46 -10.80 -4.56
N HIS A 103 3.38 -10.51 -3.63
CA HIS A 103 4.58 -9.71 -3.88
C HIS A 103 5.49 -10.30 -4.98
N LYS A 104 5.69 -11.62 -4.96
CA LYS A 104 6.54 -12.32 -5.94
C LYS A 104 6.06 -12.14 -7.39
N GLU A 105 4.76 -11.98 -7.59
CA GLU A 105 4.18 -11.72 -8.92
C GLU A 105 4.36 -10.26 -9.36
N ALA A 106 4.48 -9.33 -8.41
CA ALA A 106 4.68 -7.91 -8.69
C ALA A 106 6.10 -7.59 -9.19
N PHE A 107 7.13 -8.27 -8.67
CA PHE A 107 8.54 -8.01 -9.01
C PHE A 107 8.86 -8.02 -10.51
N PRO A 108 8.49 -9.07 -11.29
CA PRO A 108 8.76 -9.05 -12.73
C PRO A 108 8.03 -7.93 -13.46
N ILE A 109 6.88 -7.46 -12.96
CA ILE A 109 6.13 -6.35 -13.57
C ILE A 109 6.85 -5.03 -13.30
N TYR A 110 7.27 -4.78 -12.06
CA TYR A 110 8.09 -3.61 -11.72
C TYR A 110 9.40 -3.56 -12.52
N LYS A 111 10.11 -4.70 -12.60
CA LYS A 111 11.35 -4.79 -13.38
C LYS A 111 11.12 -4.47 -14.86
N ASN A 112 10.06 -5.01 -15.45
CA ASN A 112 9.71 -4.73 -16.85
C ASN A 112 9.32 -3.26 -17.08
N ALA A 113 8.66 -2.61 -16.13
CA ALA A 113 8.35 -1.17 -16.21
C ALA A 113 9.64 -0.34 -16.30
N ILE A 114 10.64 -0.63 -15.45
CA ILE A 114 11.95 0.04 -15.51
C ILE A 114 12.71 -0.29 -16.80
N ILE A 115 12.67 -1.53 -17.29
CA ILE A 115 13.33 -1.88 -18.57
C ILE A 115 12.76 -1.06 -19.74
N LYS A 116 11.46 -0.78 -19.73
CA LYS A 116 10.80 0.03 -20.76
C LYS A 116 11.12 1.51 -20.63
N GLU A 117 11.21 2.02 -19.42
CA GLU A 117 11.53 3.42 -19.14
C GLU A 117 12.76 3.53 -18.20
N PRO A 118 13.96 3.20 -18.70
CA PRO A 118 15.15 3.02 -17.85
C PRO A 118 15.72 4.32 -17.27
N THR A 119 15.18 5.46 -17.64
CA THR A 119 15.55 6.78 -17.11
C THR A 119 14.49 7.38 -16.21
N SER A 120 13.36 6.69 -15.99
CA SER A 120 12.21 7.24 -15.27
C SER A 120 12.35 7.03 -13.77
N LEU A 121 12.82 8.08 -13.08
CA LEU A 121 12.91 8.09 -11.63
C LEU A 121 11.54 8.05 -10.95
N ASP A 122 10.49 8.63 -11.56
CA ASP A 122 9.15 8.64 -10.98
C ASP A 122 8.59 7.21 -10.81
N ILE A 123 8.76 6.36 -11.83
CA ILE A 123 8.39 4.94 -11.73
C ILE A 123 9.23 4.25 -10.64
N PHE A 124 10.54 4.50 -10.64
CA PHE A 124 11.44 3.88 -9.67
C PHE A 124 11.11 4.29 -8.23
N GLN A 125 10.69 5.53 -7.98
CA GLN A 125 10.25 5.98 -6.67
C GLN A 125 8.96 5.27 -6.22
N GLY A 126 8.01 5.03 -7.15
CA GLY A 126 6.83 4.21 -6.87
C GLY A 126 7.18 2.79 -6.42
N ILE A 127 8.19 2.19 -7.05
CA ILE A 127 8.70 0.85 -6.70
C ILE A 127 9.41 0.88 -5.34
N CYS A 128 10.24 1.90 -5.06
CA CYS A 128 10.89 2.07 -3.76
C CYS A 128 9.87 2.07 -2.61
N ARG A 129 8.78 2.83 -2.76
CA ARG A 129 7.71 2.93 -1.76
C ARG A 129 7.10 1.56 -1.43
N ALA A 130 6.89 0.71 -2.44
CA ALA A 130 6.35 -0.63 -2.23
C ALA A 130 7.37 -1.57 -1.57
N LEU A 131 8.60 -1.65 -2.11
CA LEU A 131 9.55 -2.71 -1.75
C LEU A 131 10.25 -2.47 -0.41
N ILE A 132 10.56 -1.22 -0.07
CA ILE A 132 11.33 -0.90 1.14
C ILE A 132 10.56 -1.31 2.40
N GLY A 133 9.26 -0.97 2.50
CA GLY A 133 8.45 -1.25 3.69
C GLY A 133 8.38 -2.73 4.06
N TYR A 134 8.50 -3.63 3.08
CA TYR A 134 8.44 -5.08 3.26
C TYR A 134 9.83 -5.75 3.30
N GLY A 135 10.90 -4.95 3.26
CA GLY A 135 12.27 -5.44 3.31
C GLY A 135 12.69 -6.23 2.07
N TYR A 136 12.10 -5.98 0.90
CA TYR A 136 12.55 -6.56 -0.38
C TYR A 136 13.71 -5.76 -0.96
N LEU A 137 14.80 -5.66 -0.19
CA LEU A 137 15.97 -4.84 -0.55
C LEU A 137 16.79 -5.46 -1.69
N ASP A 138 16.84 -6.79 -1.78
CA ASP A 138 17.56 -7.50 -2.84
C ASP A 138 16.83 -7.35 -4.18
N GLU A 139 15.51 -7.48 -4.20
CA GLU A 139 14.69 -7.24 -5.39
C GLU A 139 14.73 -5.78 -5.82
N LEU A 140 14.75 -4.84 -4.87
CA LEU A 140 14.90 -3.42 -5.17
C LEU A 140 16.23 -3.14 -5.86
N GLU A 141 17.32 -3.76 -5.38
CA GLU A 141 18.65 -3.64 -5.97
C GLU A 141 18.77 -4.32 -7.34
N ASP A 142 18.09 -5.44 -7.57
CA ASP A 142 18.00 -6.05 -8.90
C ASP A 142 17.24 -5.16 -9.90
N ILE A 143 16.16 -4.52 -9.46
CA ILE A 143 15.39 -3.59 -10.29
C ILE A 143 16.19 -2.31 -10.56
N SER A 144 16.90 -1.76 -9.58
CA SER A 144 17.68 -0.52 -9.71
C SER A 144 18.76 -0.63 -10.79
N LYS A 145 19.37 -1.81 -10.95
CA LYS A 145 20.36 -2.10 -12.00
C LYS A 145 19.82 -2.01 -13.43
N CYS A 146 18.49 -2.02 -13.60
CA CYS A 146 17.87 -1.85 -14.90
C CYS A 146 17.79 -0.37 -15.33
N LEU A 147 18.04 0.57 -14.42
CA LEU A 147 18.13 1.99 -14.75
C LEU A 147 19.38 2.27 -15.60
N LYS A 148 19.28 3.25 -16.50
CA LYS A 148 20.37 3.65 -17.41
C LYS A 148 20.64 5.13 -17.27
N GLY A 149 21.92 5.49 -17.15
CA GLY A 149 22.34 6.90 -17.03
C GLY A 149 22.00 7.56 -15.70
N ILE A 150 21.72 6.75 -14.65
CA ILE A 150 21.42 7.23 -13.30
C ILE A 150 22.47 6.65 -12.35
N GLU A 151 23.37 7.50 -11.86
CA GLU A 151 24.45 7.08 -10.95
C GLU A 151 23.95 6.86 -9.51
N SER A 152 22.98 7.66 -9.05
CA SER A 152 22.40 7.56 -7.71
C SER A 152 20.88 7.56 -7.82
N PRO A 153 20.26 6.37 -7.93
CA PRO A 153 18.82 6.27 -8.17
C PRO A 153 17.99 6.50 -6.89
N TYR A 154 18.62 6.44 -5.72
CA TYR A 154 17.96 6.65 -4.43
C TYR A 154 18.16 8.08 -3.92
N SER A 155 17.04 8.76 -3.66
CA SER A 155 17.07 10.03 -2.93
C SER A 155 17.60 9.83 -1.50
N ALA A 156 18.04 10.92 -0.84
CA ALA A 156 18.51 10.86 0.56
C ALA A 156 17.46 10.24 1.50
N ARG A 157 16.17 10.50 1.24
CA ARG A 157 15.06 9.87 1.94
C ARG A 157 15.06 8.35 1.78
N TYR A 158 15.08 7.84 0.54
CA TYR A 158 15.07 6.40 0.31
C TYR A 158 16.35 5.72 0.81
N GLN A 159 17.51 6.36 0.73
CA GLN A 159 18.74 5.84 1.33
C GLN A 159 18.60 5.66 2.85
N ARG A 160 17.98 6.63 3.54
CA ARG A 160 17.69 6.52 4.98
C ARG A 160 16.72 5.37 5.25
N GLU A 161 15.62 5.27 4.51
CA GLU A 161 14.62 4.20 4.68
C GLU A 161 15.23 2.80 4.42
N ILE A 162 16.05 2.64 3.37
CA ILE A 162 16.79 1.40 3.08
C ILE A 162 17.73 1.03 4.23
N ASN A 163 18.47 1.99 4.79
CA ASN A 163 19.37 1.73 5.91
C ASN A 163 18.63 1.34 7.18
N LEU A 164 17.50 2.00 7.49
CA LEU A 164 16.63 1.64 8.61
C LEU A 164 16.05 0.23 8.45
N MET A 165 15.59 -0.10 7.25
CA MET A 165 15.07 -1.44 6.94
C MET A 165 16.16 -2.50 7.04
N ARG A 166 17.38 -2.25 6.53
CA ARG A 166 18.51 -3.18 6.68
C ARG A 166 18.84 -3.47 8.14
N ASN A 167 18.84 -2.43 8.98
CA ASN A 167 19.03 -2.58 10.43
C ASN A 167 17.90 -3.37 11.09
N THR A 168 16.66 -3.14 10.63
CA THR A 168 15.48 -3.90 11.08
C THR A 168 15.63 -5.39 10.74
N LEU A 169 15.94 -5.72 9.49
CA LEU A 169 16.12 -7.11 9.04
C LEU A 169 17.25 -7.82 9.81
N SER A 170 18.39 -7.15 9.99
CA SER A 170 19.51 -7.70 10.76
C SER A 170 19.13 -7.92 12.23
N TYR A 171 18.35 -7.02 12.83
CA TYR A 171 17.89 -7.20 14.20
C TYR A 171 16.89 -8.36 14.31
N LEU A 172 15.91 -8.47 13.40
CA LEU A 172 14.96 -9.59 13.35
C LEU A 172 15.69 -10.94 13.24
N GLU A 173 16.69 -11.03 12.37
CA GLU A 173 17.55 -12.21 12.26
C GLU A 173 18.26 -12.52 13.58
N SER A 174 18.84 -11.52 14.24
CA SER A 174 19.54 -11.69 15.52
C SER A 174 18.67 -12.22 16.66
N ILE A 175 17.36 -11.97 16.61
CA ILE A 175 16.38 -12.49 17.58
C ILE A 175 15.65 -13.73 17.05
N ASN A 176 16.14 -14.37 15.98
CA ASN A 176 15.53 -15.53 15.34
C ASN A 176 14.06 -15.32 14.93
N VAL A 177 13.77 -14.17 14.31
CA VAL A 177 12.47 -13.90 13.68
C VAL A 177 12.64 -13.92 12.16
N SER A 178 11.86 -14.76 11.49
CA SER A 178 11.86 -14.83 10.03
C SER A 178 11.32 -13.54 9.41
N VAL A 179 12.00 -13.08 8.36
CA VAL A 179 11.54 -11.96 7.52
C VAL A 179 10.18 -12.24 6.89
N ASP A 180 9.82 -13.50 6.63
CA ASP A 180 8.52 -13.85 6.05
C ASP A 180 7.38 -13.67 7.06
N LEU A 181 7.64 -13.88 8.36
CA LEU A 181 6.68 -13.55 9.40
C LEU A 181 6.50 -12.03 9.52
N PHE A 182 7.59 -11.28 9.49
CA PHE A 182 7.56 -9.82 9.46
C PHE A 182 6.75 -9.28 8.28
N ARG A 183 6.96 -9.82 7.08
CA ARG A 183 6.18 -9.48 5.88
C ARG A 183 4.71 -9.84 6.03
N SER A 184 4.40 -11.00 6.60
CA SER A 184 3.00 -11.40 6.86
C SER A 184 2.29 -10.42 7.79
N TYR A 185 3.02 -9.83 8.75
CA TYR A 185 2.46 -8.81 9.64
C TYR A 185 2.26 -7.49 8.93
N HIS A 186 3.17 -7.11 8.02
CA HIS A 186 2.99 -5.95 7.15
C HIS A 186 1.77 -6.10 6.23
N ILE A 187 1.53 -7.29 5.67
CA ILE A 187 0.30 -7.56 4.90
C ILE A 187 -0.95 -7.36 5.77
N ALA A 188 -0.92 -7.83 7.02
CA ALA A 188 -2.03 -7.64 7.95
C ALA A 188 -2.23 -6.14 8.29
N ILE A 189 -1.14 -5.40 8.53
CA ILE A 189 -1.18 -3.95 8.77
C ILE A 189 -1.80 -3.23 7.58
N ASP A 190 -1.33 -3.47 6.36
CA ASP A 190 -1.84 -2.82 5.15
C ASP A 190 -3.31 -3.18 4.91
N LYS A 191 -3.69 -4.45 5.14
CA LYS A 191 -5.10 -4.89 5.06
C LYS A 191 -5.98 -4.07 6.00
N ILE A 192 -5.58 -3.90 7.26
CA ILE A 192 -6.36 -3.13 8.24
C ILE A 192 -6.27 -1.64 7.91
N PHE A 193 -5.09 -1.09 7.67
CA PHE A 193 -4.90 0.34 7.37
C PHE A 193 -5.74 0.76 6.16
N PHE A 194 -5.62 0.07 5.03
CA PHE A 194 -6.37 0.41 3.83
C PHE A 194 -7.85 0.03 3.91
N LYS A 195 -8.29 -0.76 4.91
CA LYS A 195 -9.72 -0.87 5.21
C LYS A 195 -10.31 0.48 5.60
N TYR A 196 -9.58 1.29 6.36
CA TYR A 196 -10.02 2.57 6.90
C TYR A 196 -9.55 3.79 6.11
N PHE A 197 -8.38 3.73 5.48
CA PHE A 197 -7.77 4.85 4.76
C PHE A 197 -7.73 4.61 3.25
N ASN A 198 -7.78 5.69 2.48
CA ASN A 198 -7.59 5.62 1.03
C ASN A 198 -6.20 5.09 0.68
N ILE A 199 -6.08 4.38 -0.43
CA ILE A 199 -4.83 3.69 -0.84
C ILE A 199 -3.64 4.63 -1.08
N THR A 200 -3.91 5.91 -1.33
CA THR A 200 -2.88 6.94 -1.48
C THR A 200 -2.37 7.49 -0.15
N THR A 201 -3.06 7.19 0.95
CA THR A 201 -2.69 7.64 2.29
C THR A 201 -1.45 6.92 2.76
N THR A 202 -0.48 7.68 3.28
CA THR A 202 0.73 7.16 3.92
C THR A 202 0.66 7.34 5.42
N PHE A 203 1.40 6.53 6.16
CA PHE A 203 1.56 6.64 7.60
C PHE A 203 3.04 6.69 7.97
N ASP A 204 3.33 7.27 9.12
CA ASP A 204 4.66 7.25 9.71
C ASP A 204 4.82 6.06 10.63
N THR A 205 6.06 5.61 10.80
CA THR A 205 6.37 4.44 11.63
C THR A 205 7.55 4.70 12.55
N GLU A 206 7.53 4.05 13.71
CA GLU A 206 8.66 4.05 14.62
C GLU A 206 8.99 2.64 15.08
N VAL A 207 10.28 2.32 15.08
CA VAL A 207 10.79 0.98 15.34
C VAL A 207 11.63 1.00 16.61
N PHE A 208 11.34 0.09 17.54
CA PHE A 208 12.08 -0.08 18.78
C PHE A 208 12.68 -1.48 18.86
N HIS A 209 13.95 -1.54 19.24
CA HIS A 209 14.69 -2.77 19.46
C HIS A 209 15.04 -2.89 20.95
N ASP A 210 14.49 -3.86 21.64
CA ASP A 210 14.86 -4.18 23.02
C ASP A 210 15.80 -5.39 23.01
N ARG A 211 17.10 -5.13 23.15
CA ARG A 211 18.13 -6.19 23.10
C ARG A 211 18.07 -7.10 24.32
N ASP A 212 17.68 -6.58 25.47
CA ASP A 212 17.65 -7.34 26.72
C ASP A 212 16.48 -8.34 26.71
N ARG A 213 15.33 -7.91 26.19
CA ARG A 213 14.14 -8.77 26.06
C ARG A 213 14.06 -9.51 24.74
N SER A 214 14.96 -9.21 23.79
CA SER A 214 14.91 -9.72 22.42
C SER A 214 13.55 -9.47 21.75
N THR A 215 13.00 -8.27 21.91
CA THR A 215 11.71 -7.88 21.35
C THR A 215 11.81 -6.72 20.37
N PHE A 216 11.02 -6.80 19.31
CA PHE A 216 10.86 -5.81 18.26
C PHE A 216 9.48 -5.16 18.37
N SER A 217 9.43 -3.83 18.44
CA SER A 217 8.17 -3.07 18.36
C SER A 217 8.12 -2.21 17.11
N TYR A 218 6.95 -2.17 16.47
CA TYR A 218 6.66 -1.40 15.28
C TYR A 218 5.37 -0.61 15.48
N LEU A 219 5.51 0.70 15.61
CA LEU A 219 4.41 1.64 15.79
C LEU A 219 4.00 2.18 14.44
N ILE A 220 2.70 2.19 14.18
CA ILE A 220 2.11 2.83 13.01
C ILE A 220 1.31 4.05 13.47
N TYR A 221 1.77 5.24 13.12
CA TYR A 221 1.08 6.47 13.46
C TYR A 221 0.00 6.78 12.43
N LEU A 222 -1.26 6.82 12.88
CA LEU A 222 -2.37 7.14 12.00
C LEU A 222 -2.30 8.62 11.57
N PRO A 223 -2.49 8.92 10.27
CA PRO A 223 -2.49 10.28 9.75
C PRO A 223 -3.84 10.97 10.01
N VAL A 224 -4.16 11.19 11.28
CA VAL A 224 -5.44 11.75 11.77
C VAL A 224 -5.21 13.06 12.55
N SER A 225 -6.22 13.93 12.57
CA SER A 225 -6.22 15.21 13.32
C SER A 225 -7.00 15.08 14.63
N LYS A 226 -6.77 15.98 15.61
CA LYS A 226 -7.65 16.09 16.80
C LYS A 226 -9.11 16.37 16.46
N SER A 227 -9.38 16.95 15.29
CA SER A 227 -10.72 17.30 14.85
C SER A 227 -11.55 16.10 14.40
N ASP A 228 -10.89 14.97 14.11
CA ASP A 228 -11.55 13.72 13.77
C ASP A 228 -12.25 13.15 15.01
N LYS A 229 -13.57 12.98 14.91
CA LYS A 229 -14.37 12.44 16.02
C LYS A 229 -14.08 10.95 16.19
N ASN A 230 -13.99 10.51 17.45
CA ASN A 230 -13.84 9.10 17.83
C ASN A 230 -12.52 8.46 17.32
N ILE A 231 -11.44 9.23 17.20
CA ILE A 231 -10.13 8.69 16.78
C ILE A 231 -9.56 7.65 17.75
N GLU A 232 -9.85 7.74 19.04
CA GLU A 232 -9.43 6.75 20.02
C GLU A 232 -10.14 5.41 19.81
N ASP A 233 -11.46 5.45 19.56
CA ASP A 233 -12.25 4.25 19.21
C ASP A 233 -11.73 3.63 17.92
N LEU A 234 -11.44 4.44 16.89
CA LEU A 234 -10.86 3.97 15.63
C LEU A 234 -9.53 3.25 15.84
N VAL A 235 -8.61 3.81 16.64
CA VAL A 235 -7.33 3.16 16.95
C VAL A 235 -7.54 1.86 17.71
N GLY A 236 -8.50 1.82 18.64
CA GLY A 236 -8.91 0.61 19.34
C GLY A 236 -9.37 -0.48 18.38
N ASP A 237 -10.37 -0.16 17.55
CA ASP A 237 -10.94 -1.06 16.54
C ASP A 237 -9.86 -1.60 15.59
N MET A 238 -8.98 -0.74 15.08
CA MET A 238 -7.89 -1.14 14.18
C MET A 238 -6.89 -2.08 14.85
N ASN A 239 -6.57 -1.87 16.14
CA ASN A 239 -5.68 -2.74 16.87
C ASN A 239 -6.33 -4.09 17.19
N ASP A 240 -7.61 -4.12 17.56
CA ASP A 240 -8.35 -5.35 17.80
C ASP A 240 -8.40 -6.21 16.52
N GLU A 241 -8.70 -5.60 15.36
CA GLU A 241 -8.68 -6.30 14.07
C GLU A 241 -7.29 -6.80 13.69
N LEU A 242 -6.24 -6.02 13.96
CA LEU A 242 -4.86 -6.44 13.72
C LEU A 242 -4.49 -7.65 14.58
N GLN A 243 -4.89 -7.65 15.86
CA GLN A 243 -4.65 -8.79 16.75
C GLN A 243 -5.39 -10.05 16.25
N ASP A 244 -6.63 -9.90 15.78
CA ASP A 244 -7.39 -11.00 15.19
C ASP A 244 -6.70 -11.59 13.95
N GLU A 245 -6.19 -10.75 13.05
CA GLU A 245 -5.43 -11.20 11.87
C GLU A 245 -4.12 -11.89 12.27
N ILE A 246 -3.39 -11.34 13.24
CA ILE A 246 -2.18 -11.97 13.79
C ILE A 246 -2.50 -13.35 14.40
N ILE A 247 -3.61 -13.47 15.14
CA ILE A 247 -4.05 -14.75 15.71
C ILE A 247 -4.37 -15.76 14.60
N LYS A 248 -4.97 -15.33 13.48
CA LYS A 248 -5.21 -16.19 12.31
C LYS A 248 -3.90 -16.64 11.68
N LEU A 249 -2.92 -15.76 11.50
CA LEU A 249 -1.60 -16.10 10.97
C LEU A 249 -0.84 -17.12 11.84
N ARG A 250 -1.06 -17.10 13.16
CA ARG A 250 -0.51 -18.08 14.11
C ARG A 250 -1.21 -19.45 14.06
N LYS A 251 -2.34 -19.57 13.34
CA LYS A 251 -3.09 -20.82 13.19
C LYS A 251 -2.68 -21.46 11.87
N THR A 252 -1.75 -22.42 11.94
CA THR A 252 -1.45 -23.37 10.86
C THR A 252 -1.86 -24.78 11.32
N ASP A 253 -2.21 -25.65 10.36
CA ASP A 253 -2.59 -27.05 10.60
C ASP A 253 -1.37 -27.91 10.99
N ASP A 254 -0.17 -27.44 10.67
CA ASP A 254 1.10 -28.06 11.04
C ASP A 254 1.52 -27.65 12.46
N VAL A 255 1.59 -28.62 13.38
CA VAL A 255 1.86 -28.38 14.81
C VAL A 255 3.26 -27.82 15.06
N GLU A 256 4.29 -28.31 14.37
CA GLU A 256 5.68 -27.90 14.56
C GLU A 256 5.87 -26.46 14.04
N ASN A 257 5.37 -26.18 12.85
CA ASN A 257 5.39 -24.83 12.28
C ASN A 257 4.59 -23.84 13.12
N LYS A 258 3.49 -24.27 13.73
CA LYS A 258 2.68 -23.44 14.63
C LYS A 258 3.44 -22.99 15.86
N GLU A 259 4.22 -23.87 16.48
CA GLU A 259 4.98 -23.55 17.68
C GLU A 259 6.12 -22.57 17.35
N ILE A 260 6.82 -22.81 16.23
CA ILE A 260 7.86 -21.91 15.71
C ILE A 260 7.29 -20.51 15.43
N ILE A 261 6.16 -20.41 14.73
CA ILE A 261 5.50 -19.12 14.44
C ILE A 261 5.11 -18.40 15.73
N ARG A 262 4.61 -19.12 16.73
CA ARG A 262 4.25 -18.54 18.03
C ARG A 262 5.45 -17.99 18.78
N GLU A 263 6.57 -18.73 18.83
CA GLU A 263 7.79 -18.27 19.49
C GLU A 263 8.39 -17.03 18.83
N MET A 264 8.44 -16.99 17.50
CA MET A 264 8.85 -15.78 16.78
C MET A 264 7.89 -14.62 17.07
N SER A 265 6.59 -14.89 17.05
CA SER A 265 5.56 -13.89 17.24
C SER A 265 5.56 -13.24 18.64
N LYS A 266 5.92 -13.97 19.70
CA LYS A 266 6.05 -13.41 21.05
C LYS A 266 7.08 -12.29 21.14
N LYS A 267 8.01 -12.23 20.19
CA LYS A 267 9.05 -11.20 20.10
C LYS A 267 8.59 -9.97 19.32
N LEU A 268 7.43 -10.02 18.69
CA LEU A 268 6.91 -8.98 17.80
C LEU A 268 5.74 -8.25 18.44
N CYS A 269 5.83 -6.92 18.49
CA CYS A 269 4.76 -6.05 18.94
C CYS A 269 4.42 -5.02 17.85
N PHE A 270 3.22 -5.08 17.29
CA PHE A 270 2.76 -4.21 16.22
C PHE A 270 1.46 -3.54 16.64
N TYR A 271 1.38 -2.22 16.49
CA TYR A 271 0.24 -1.46 16.97
C TYR A 271 0.06 -0.14 16.23
N PHE A 272 -1.19 0.16 15.89
CA PHE A 272 -1.62 1.49 15.46
C PHE A 272 -1.66 2.42 16.67
N SER A 273 -1.23 3.66 16.47
CA SER A 273 -1.16 4.68 17.50
C SER A 273 -1.57 6.04 16.94
N LEU A 274 -2.05 6.91 17.82
CA LEU A 274 -2.14 8.34 17.53
C LEU A 274 -0.74 8.95 17.44
N PRO A 275 -0.55 9.99 16.61
CA PRO A 275 0.72 10.69 16.49
C PRO A 275 1.11 11.34 17.83
N ARG A 276 2.41 11.39 18.12
CA ARG A 276 2.97 11.97 19.37
C ARG A 276 2.55 13.42 19.61
N CYS A 277 2.41 14.18 18.54
CA CYS A 277 1.85 15.53 18.55
C CYS A 277 0.60 15.49 17.68
N LEU A 278 -0.57 15.40 18.32
CA LEU A 278 -1.82 15.67 17.67
C LEU A 278 -1.86 17.21 17.42
N ASP A 279 -1.76 17.62 16.15
CA ASP A 279 -1.69 18.99 15.58
C ASP A 279 -0.31 19.67 15.49
N VAL A 280 0.14 19.91 14.25
CA VAL A 280 0.36 21.29 13.74
C VAL A 280 -0.29 21.32 12.34
N GLU A 281 -1.18 22.28 12.12
CA GLU A 281 -1.75 22.61 10.81
C GLU A 281 -0.64 22.73 9.74
N GLY A 282 -0.85 22.11 8.57
CA GLY A 282 -0.20 22.47 7.31
C GLY A 282 1.32 22.71 7.34
N GLY A 283 2.10 21.65 7.13
CA GLY A 283 3.52 21.76 6.79
C GLY A 283 3.83 21.01 5.50
N ASN A 284 3.83 21.73 4.38
CA ASN A 284 4.62 21.33 3.21
C ASN A 284 6.10 21.20 3.60
N GLY A 285 6.77 20.14 3.13
CA GLY A 285 8.23 19.99 3.10
C GLY A 285 8.77 18.97 4.12
N CYS A 286 9.58 17.97 3.76
CA CYS A 286 10.49 17.80 2.60
C CYS A 286 10.52 16.33 2.12
#